data_AF-A0A9W6LN38-F1
#
_entry.id   AF-A0A9W6LN38-F1
#
_cell.length_a   1.000
_cell.length_b   1.000
_cell.length_c   1.000
_cell.angle_alpha   90.00
_cell.angle_beta   90.00
_cell.angle_gamma   90.00
#
_symmetry.space_group_name_H-M   'P 1'
#
loop_
_entity.id
_entity.type
_entity.pdbx_description
1 polymer ?
#
loop_
_entity_poly.entity_id
_entity_poly.type
_entity_poly.pdbx_seq_one_letter_code
_entity_poly.pdbx_strand_id
1 'polypeptide(L)'
;MHRIDIKKYITYFLLMSTAGIIILAGQAVGLQKEFIGAVPGMLLIILLALLAFSIKDIFPKFPLPAYALSTIIGMIVSLEALPISKFFAPSIGSVEFMPMCTPLLAFAGISVGDKIEELKEMSWKIVIIAVVVFTTIFFACALIAQTVLKIQGKI
;
A
#
# COMPACT_ATOMS: atom_id res chain seq x y z
N MET A 1 -11.38 -18.03 22.97
CA MET A 1 -9.92 -17.83 22.83
C MET A 1 -9.56 -18.18 21.39
N HIS A 2 -9.49 -17.17 20.52
CA HIS A 2 -9.13 -17.33 19.10
C HIS A 2 -7.70 -17.88 19.04
N ARG A 3 -7.51 -19.11 18.54
CA ARG A 3 -6.16 -19.68 18.43
C ARG A 3 -5.43 -18.92 17.33
N ILE A 4 -4.28 -18.33 17.67
CA ILE A 4 -3.37 -17.75 16.68
C ILE A 4 -2.89 -18.90 15.78
N ASP A 5 -3.37 -18.90 14.54
CA ASP A 5 -3.00 -19.92 13.57
C ASP A 5 -1.62 -19.60 12.99
N ILE A 6 -0.57 -20.15 13.62
CA ILE A 6 0.83 -19.85 13.29
C ILE A 6 1.12 -20.02 11.80
N LYS A 7 0.51 -21.03 11.15
CA LYS A 7 0.69 -21.27 9.72
C LYS A 7 0.21 -20.10 8.88
N LYS A 8 -0.95 -19.54 9.24
CA LYS A 8 -1.56 -18.38 8.58
C LYS A 8 -0.63 -17.15 8.66
N TYR A 9 -0.07 -16.88 9.84
CA TYR A 9 0.85 -15.75 10.04
C TYR A 9 2.17 -15.92 9.27
N ILE A 10 2.72 -17.12 9.24
CA ILE A 10 3.91 -17.44 8.44
C ILE A 10 3.63 -17.21 6.95
N THR A 11 2.49 -17.67 6.44
CA THR A 11 2.11 -17.45 5.04
C THR A 11 2.00 -15.98 4.69
N TYR A 12 1.35 -15.16 5.52
CA TYR A 12 1.25 -13.72 5.27
C TYR A 12 2.59 -13.01 5.35
N PHE A 13 3.43 -13.36 6.33
CA PHE A 13 4.78 -12.82 6.41
C PHE A 13 5.57 -13.14 5.14
N LEU A 14 5.56 -14.39 4.68
CA LEU A 14 6.24 -14.80 3.46
C LEU A 14 5.70 -14.05 2.22
N LEU A 15 4.38 -13.89 2.09
CA LEU A 15 3.76 -13.12 0.99
C LEU A 15 4.16 -11.64 1.01
N MET A 16 4.18 -11.02 2.19
CA MET A 16 4.59 -9.63 2.33
C MET A 16 6.10 -9.46 2.07
N SER A 17 6.91 -10.43 2.48
CA SER A 17 8.36 -10.43 2.22
C SER A 17 8.67 -10.60 0.73
N THR A 18 7.98 -11.50 0.01
CA THR A 18 8.19 -11.64 -1.44
C THR A 18 7.78 -10.38 -2.18
N ALA A 19 6.64 -9.77 -1.83
CA ALA A 19 6.25 -8.47 -2.36
C ALA A 19 7.30 -7.38 -2.04
N GLY A 20 7.82 -7.35 -0.81
CA GLY A 20 8.88 -6.43 -0.40
C GLY A 20 10.17 -6.59 -1.20
N ILE A 21 10.58 -7.83 -1.50
CA ILE A 21 11.74 -8.10 -2.35
C ILE A 21 11.50 -7.58 -3.78
N ILE A 22 10.31 -7.80 -4.34
CA ILE A 22 9.93 -7.28 -5.66
C ILE A 22 9.98 -5.74 -5.68
N ILE A 23 9.49 -5.08 -4.63
CA ILE A 23 9.51 -3.62 -4.48
C ILE A 23 10.95 -3.10 -4.43
N LEU A 24 11.79 -3.68 -3.58
CA LEU A 24 13.19 -3.28 -3.42
C LEU A 24 13.98 -3.52 -4.72
N ALA A 25 13.75 -4.65 -5.39
CA ALA A 25 14.35 -4.93 -6.69
C ALA A 25 13.85 -3.93 -7.75
N GLY A 26 12.56 -3.60 -7.73
CA GLY A 26 11.94 -2.65 -8.65
C GLY A 26 12.49 -1.23 -8.53
N GLN A 27 12.76 -0.72 -7.32
CA GLN A 27 13.44 0.58 -7.18
C GLN A 27 14.90 0.54 -7.62
N ALA A 28 15.62 -0.55 -7.34
CA ALA A 28 17.02 -0.68 -7.71
C ALA A 28 17.19 -0.70 -9.23
N VAL A 29 16.35 -1.47 -9.93
CA VAL A 29 16.38 -1.59 -11.38
C VAL A 29 15.73 -0.38 -12.07
N GLY A 30 14.53 -0.02 -11.65
CA GLY A 30 13.69 0.98 -12.33
C GLY A 30 14.04 2.43 -12.00
N LEU A 31 14.47 2.70 -10.77
CA LEU A 31 14.72 4.07 -10.28
C LEU A 31 16.20 4.34 -9.97
N GLN A 32 17.07 3.33 -10.10
CA GLN A 32 18.50 3.41 -9.78
C GLN A 32 18.76 3.93 -8.35
N LYS A 33 17.86 3.61 -7.42
CA LYS A 33 17.96 3.96 -5.99
C LYS A 33 18.52 2.81 -5.17
N GLU A 34 19.08 3.13 -4.00
CA GLU A 34 19.75 2.15 -3.15
C GLU A 34 18.80 1.04 -2.67
N PHE A 35 19.18 -0.21 -2.97
CA PHE A 35 18.47 -1.39 -2.50
C PHE A 35 18.62 -1.59 -0.98
N ILE A 36 19.86 -1.56 -0.50
CA ILE A 36 20.22 -1.94 0.88
C ILE A 36 19.74 -0.87 1.88
N GLY A 37 19.90 0.41 1.54
CA GLY A 37 19.45 1.51 2.40
C GLY A 37 17.95 1.52 2.67
N ALA A 38 17.14 0.94 1.79
CA ALA A 38 15.68 0.89 1.90
C ALA A 38 15.15 -0.35 2.65
N VAL A 39 16.00 -1.35 2.93
CA VAL A 39 15.60 -2.57 3.65
C VAL A 39 14.98 -2.27 5.02
N PRO A 40 15.54 -1.37 5.86
CA PRO A 40 14.92 -1.02 7.14
C PRO A 40 13.50 -0.45 6.98
N GLY A 41 13.29 0.41 5.98
CA GLY A 41 11.97 0.95 5.65
C GLY A 41 10.98 -0.13 5.25
N MET A 42 11.40 -1.06 4.38
CA MET A 42 10.55 -2.16 3.95
C MET A 42 10.17 -3.09 5.11
N LEU A 43 11.11 -3.39 6.01
CA LEU A 43 10.83 -4.17 7.22
C LEU A 43 9.79 -3.48 8.11
N LEU A 44 9.89 -2.16 8.29
CA LEU A 44 8.88 -1.40 9.06
C LEU A 44 7.50 -1.47 8.41
N ILE A 45 7.41 -1.34 7.10
CA ILE A 45 6.14 -1.48 6.36
C ILE A 45 5.52 -2.87 6.58
N ILE A 46 6.33 -3.94 6.49
CA ILE A 46 5.87 -5.32 6.72
C ILE A 46 5.39 -5.52 8.16
N LEU A 47 6.16 -5.04 9.15
CA LEU A 47 5.78 -5.14 10.56
C LEU A 47 4.46 -4.43 10.84
N LEU A 48 4.25 -3.26 10.25
CA LEU A 48 3.03 -2.47 10.43
C LEU A 48 1.82 -3.14 9.76
N ALA A 49 2.02 -3.74 8.59
CA ALA A 49 1.01 -4.56 7.92
C ALA A 49 0.64 -5.81 8.73
N LEU A 50 1.62 -6.51 9.31
CA LEU A 50 1.38 -7.65 10.20
C LEU A 50 0.63 -7.24 11.47
N LEU A 51 0.94 -6.08 12.03
CA LEU A 51 0.26 -5.54 13.20
C LEU A 51 -1.22 -5.23 12.88
N ALA A 52 -1.48 -4.57 11.75
CA ALA A 52 -2.84 -4.29 11.29
C ALA A 52 -3.63 -5.57 11.03
N PHE A 53 -2.99 -6.57 10.42
CA PHE A 53 -3.56 -7.90 10.23
C PHE A 53 -3.89 -8.57 11.56
N SER A 54 -2.98 -8.52 12.53
CA SER A 54 -3.18 -9.08 13.88
C SER A 54 -4.38 -8.44 14.58
N ILE A 55 -4.51 -7.11 14.50
CA ILE A 55 -5.66 -6.39 15.06
C ILE A 55 -6.96 -6.86 14.41
N LYS A 56 -6.97 -6.99 13.07
CA LYS A 56 -8.16 -7.46 12.35
C LYS A 56 -8.53 -8.90 12.71
N ASP A 57 -7.55 -9.77 12.94
CA ASP A 57 -7.75 -11.17 13.30
C ASP A 57 -8.27 -11.32 14.75
N ILE A 58 -7.82 -10.47 15.67
CA ILE A 58 -8.32 -10.41 17.06
C ILE A 58 -9.73 -9.82 17.12
N PHE A 59 -10.02 -8.81 16.29
CA PHE A 59 -11.31 -8.11 16.23
C PHE A 59 -12.01 -8.32 14.87
N PRO A 60 -12.45 -9.54 14.52
CA PRO A 60 -12.99 -9.85 13.20
C PRO A 60 -14.28 -9.09 12.88
N LYS A 61 -15.08 -8.75 13.92
CA LYS A 61 -16.32 -7.97 13.79
C LYS A 61 -16.09 -6.48 13.52
N PHE A 62 -14.85 -6.01 13.61
CA PHE A 62 -14.54 -4.61 13.32
C PHE A 62 -14.80 -4.32 11.83
N PRO A 63 -15.48 -3.22 11.46
CA PRO A 63 -15.92 -3.00 10.09
C PRO A 63 -14.77 -2.73 9.11
N LEU A 64 -13.63 -2.23 9.59
CA LEU A 64 -12.52 -1.87 8.72
C LEU A 64 -11.73 -3.11 8.26
N PRO A 65 -11.36 -3.18 6.97
CA PRO A 65 -10.43 -4.21 6.48
C PRO A 65 -9.01 -3.95 7.00
N ALA A 66 -8.15 -4.98 6.97
CA ALA A 66 -6.78 -4.90 7.49
C ALA A 66 -5.95 -3.81 6.78
N TYR A 67 -6.13 -3.60 5.48
CA TYR A 67 -5.42 -2.55 4.76
C TYR A 67 -5.80 -1.15 5.28
N ALA A 68 -7.08 -0.89 5.55
CA ALA A 68 -7.52 0.40 6.09
C ALA A 68 -6.95 0.63 7.50
N LEU A 69 -6.88 -0.42 8.33
CA LEU A 69 -6.21 -0.36 9.63
C LEU A 69 -4.73 -0.03 9.48
N SER A 70 -4.01 -0.67 8.53
CA SER A 70 -2.59 -0.38 8.30
C SER A 70 -2.35 1.07 7.89
N THR A 71 -3.23 1.66 7.07
CA THR A 71 -3.14 3.08 6.69
C THR A 71 -3.34 3.99 7.89
N ILE A 72 -4.35 3.72 8.74
CA ILE A 72 -4.60 4.53 9.94
C ILE A 72 -3.40 4.46 10.91
N ILE A 73 -2.89 3.26 11.16
CA ILE A 73 -1.75 3.07 12.06
C ILE A 73 -0.50 3.75 11.47
N GLY A 74 -0.26 3.61 10.17
CA GLY A 74 0.85 4.27 9.48
C GLY A 74 0.77 5.80 9.52
N MET A 75 -0.44 6.37 9.38
CA MET A 75 -0.67 7.80 9.54
C MET A 75 -0.38 8.27 10.97
N ILE A 76 -0.86 7.53 11.97
CA ILE A 76 -0.61 7.86 13.37
C ILE A 76 0.89 7.82 13.66
N VAL A 77 1.58 6.72 13.34
CA VAL A 77 3.03 6.55 13.61
C VAL A 77 3.89 7.59 12.89
N SER A 78 3.42 8.11 11.74
CA SER A 78 4.09 9.18 11.00
C SER A 78 3.98 10.57 11.64
N LEU A 79 3.06 10.80 12.58
CA LEU A 79 2.88 12.12 13.21
C LEU A 79 4.15 12.59 13.91
N GLU A 80 4.61 13.80 13.60
CA GLU A 80 5.81 14.41 14.20
C GLU A 80 5.74 14.54 15.73
N ALA A 81 4.52 14.60 16.29
CA ALA A 81 4.28 14.64 17.73
C ALA A 81 4.72 13.35 18.45
N LEU A 82 4.86 12.23 17.75
CA LEU A 82 5.29 10.97 18.34
C LEU A 82 6.80 10.78 18.22
N PRO A 83 7.50 10.36 19.28
CA PRO A 83 8.95 10.16 19.26
C PRO A 83 9.38 9.09 18.24
N ILE A 84 8.50 8.14 17.93
CA ILE A 84 8.75 7.06 16.97
C ILE A 84 8.85 7.57 15.53
N SER A 85 8.24 8.73 15.21
CA SER A 85 8.26 9.32 13.86
C SER A 85 9.68 9.67 13.40
N LYS A 86 10.57 10.07 14.34
CA LYS A 86 11.98 10.40 14.05
C LYS A 86 12.76 9.26 13.40
N PHE A 87 12.43 8.02 13.74
CA PHE A 87 13.03 6.83 13.14
C PHE A 87 12.20 6.32 11.96
N PHE A 88 10.88 6.37 12.09
CA PHE A 88 9.95 5.80 11.13
C PHE A 88 9.91 6.56 9.80
N ALA A 89 9.74 7.89 9.84
CA ALA A 89 9.56 8.70 8.63
C ALA A 89 10.79 8.67 7.70
N PRO A 90 12.04 8.80 8.18
CA PRO A 90 13.21 8.68 7.31
C PRO A 90 13.38 7.27 6.72
N SER A 91 13.11 6.24 7.53
CA SER A 91 13.24 4.84 7.10
C SER A 91 12.26 4.51 5.98
N ILE A 92 11.00 4.92 6.12
CA ILE A 92 9.99 4.71 5.06
C ILE A 92 10.25 5.62 3.86
N GLY A 93 10.74 6.85 4.06
CA GLY A 93 11.12 7.75 2.98
C GLY A 93 12.24 7.20 2.08
N SER A 94 12.94 6.16 2.51
CA SER A 94 13.96 5.45 1.71
C SER A 94 13.35 4.42 0.74
N VAL A 95 12.06 4.07 0.91
CA VAL A 95 11.34 3.11 0.06
C VAL A 95 10.51 3.87 -0.95
N GLU A 96 10.75 3.61 -2.23
CA GLU A 96 10.01 4.27 -3.30
C GLU A 96 8.59 3.73 -3.45
N PHE A 97 7.64 4.63 -3.68
CA PHE A 97 6.24 4.26 -3.89
C PHE A 97 5.98 3.55 -5.23
N MET A 98 6.63 4.00 -6.31
CA MET A 98 6.32 3.53 -7.66
C MET A 98 6.49 2.00 -7.87
N PRO A 99 7.55 1.36 -7.34
CA PRO A 99 7.70 -0.10 -7.43
C PRO A 99 6.66 -0.91 -6.66
N MET A 100 5.92 -0.29 -5.73
CA MET A 100 4.79 -0.93 -5.04
C MET A 100 3.63 -1.24 -5.99
N CYS A 101 3.52 -0.51 -7.10
CA CYS A 101 2.52 -0.75 -8.12
C CYS A 101 2.69 -2.11 -8.80
N THR A 102 3.90 -2.67 -8.88
CA THR A 102 4.17 -3.94 -9.57
C THR A 102 3.45 -5.13 -8.93
N PRO A 103 3.70 -5.47 -7.64
CA PRO A 103 2.95 -6.55 -7.00
C PRO A 103 1.46 -6.23 -6.90
N LEU A 104 1.08 -4.96 -6.70
CA LEU A 104 -0.32 -4.53 -6.68
C LEU A 104 -1.05 -4.88 -7.98
N LEU A 105 -0.49 -4.49 -9.13
CA LEU A 105 -1.07 -4.75 -10.44
C LEU A 105 -1.03 -6.24 -10.80
N ALA A 106 0.01 -6.97 -10.39
CA ALA A 106 0.06 -8.43 -10.56
C ALA A 106 -1.08 -9.12 -9.81
N PHE A 107 -1.30 -8.78 -8.53
CA PHE A 107 -2.41 -9.34 -7.76
C PHE A 107 -3.78 -8.89 -8.26
N ALA A 108 -3.91 -7.63 -8.71
CA ALA A 108 -5.14 -7.15 -9.35
C ALA A 108 -5.43 -7.93 -10.64
N GLY A 109 -4.43 -8.15 -11.49
CA GLY A 109 -4.54 -8.95 -12.70
C GLY A 109 -4.98 -10.39 -12.42
N ILE A 110 -4.34 -11.05 -11.44
CA ILE A 110 -4.73 -12.40 -11.01
C ILE A 110 -6.16 -12.40 -10.46
N SER A 111 -6.55 -11.42 -9.65
CA SER A 111 -7.89 -11.32 -9.06
C SER A 111 -9.00 -11.12 -10.10
N VAL A 112 -8.68 -10.53 -11.25
CA VAL A 112 -9.63 -10.29 -12.33
C VAL A 112 -9.56 -11.41 -13.38
N GLY A 113 -8.50 -12.23 -13.39
CA GLY A 113 -8.30 -13.35 -14.31
C GLY A 113 -9.40 -14.42 -14.25
N ASP A 114 -10.09 -14.57 -13.12
CA ASP A 114 -11.24 -15.47 -12.99
C ASP A 114 -12.56 -14.88 -13.53
N LYS A 115 -12.57 -13.59 -13.92
CA LYS A 115 -13.75 -12.85 -14.37
C LYS A 115 -13.67 -12.42 -15.84
N ILE A 116 -12.92 -13.15 -16.65
CA ILE A 116 -12.65 -12.80 -18.05
C ILE A 116 -13.92 -12.76 -18.90
N GLU A 117 -14.93 -13.58 -18.59
CA GLU A 117 -16.22 -13.55 -19.28
C GLU A 117 -16.97 -12.23 -19.03
N GLU A 118 -17.06 -11.78 -17.78
CA GLU A 118 -17.64 -10.48 -17.42
C GLU A 118 -16.88 -9.32 -18.08
N LEU A 119 -15.54 -9.38 -18.09
CA LEU A 119 -14.72 -8.39 -18.78
C LEU A 119 -14.98 -8.34 -20.28
N LYS A 120 -15.22 -9.50 -20.90
CA LYS A 120 -15.53 -9.61 -22.33
C LYS A 120 -16.87 -8.97 -22.66
N GLU A 121 -17.87 -9.09 -21.79
CA GLU A 121 -19.16 -8.40 -21.96
C GLU A 121 -19.01 -6.87 -21.88
N MET A 122 -18.13 -6.38 -21.00
CA MET A 122 -17.80 -4.96 -20.92
C MET A 122 -16.99 -4.47 -22.13
N SER A 123 -16.12 -5.31 -22.70
CA SER A 123 -15.34 -5.06 -23.92
C SER A 123 -14.69 -3.66 -23.92
N TRP A 124 -14.77 -2.91 -25.02
CA TRP A 124 -14.22 -1.57 -25.19
C TRP A 124 -14.73 -0.53 -24.17
N LYS A 125 -15.89 -0.76 -23.53
CA LYS A 125 -16.46 0.19 -22.55
C LYS A 125 -15.55 0.32 -21.33
N ILE A 126 -14.81 -0.73 -20.97
CA ILE A 126 -13.89 -0.69 -19.81
C ILE A 126 -12.78 0.33 -20.02
N VAL A 127 -12.31 0.54 -21.25
CA VAL A 127 -11.26 1.52 -21.56
C VAL A 127 -11.78 2.93 -21.32
N ILE A 128 -13.00 3.22 -21.77
CA ILE A 128 -13.64 4.53 -21.54
C ILE A 128 -13.87 4.76 -20.06
N ILE A 129 -14.41 3.76 -19.35
CA ILE A 129 -14.61 3.85 -17.90
C ILE A 129 -13.28 4.09 -17.18
N ALA A 130 -12.21 3.39 -17.56
CA ALA A 130 -10.88 3.56 -16.97
C ALA A 130 -10.35 4.98 -17.21
N VAL A 131 -10.43 5.51 -18.43
CA VAL A 131 -10.02 6.89 -18.73
C VAL A 131 -10.79 7.87 -17.88
N VAL A 132 -12.13 7.78 -17.86
CA VAL A 132 -12.98 8.67 -17.05
C VAL A 132 -12.61 8.57 -15.57
N VAL A 133 -12.54 7.37 -15.00
CA VAL A 133 -12.25 7.15 -13.58
C VAL A 133 -10.86 7.67 -13.20
N PHE A 134 -9.82 7.35 -13.98
CA PHE A 134 -8.46 7.81 -13.71
C PHE A 134 -8.32 9.32 -13.86
N THR A 135 -8.94 9.91 -14.88
CA THR A 135 -8.97 11.36 -15.05
C THR A 135 -9.69 12.02 -13.87
N THR A 136 -10.87 11.53 -13.49
CA THR A 136 -11.65 12.10 -12.38
C THR A 136 -10.90 12.04 -11.05
N ILE A 137 -10.35 10.88 -10.68
CA ILE A 137 -9.63 10.76 -9.39
C ILE A 137 -8.36 11.60 -9.38
N PHE A 138 -7.64 11.70 -10.50
CA PHE A 138 -6.46 12.55 -10.61
C PHE A 138 -6.82 14.03 -10.39
N PHE A 139 -7.82 14.55 -11.09
CA PHE A 139 -8.25 15.94 -10.92
C PHE A 139 -8.83 16.22 -9.53
N ALA A 140 -9.59 15.30 -8.95
CA ALA A 140 -10.11 15.44 -7.59
C ALA A 140 -8.97 15.54 -6.56
N CYS A 141 -7.99 14.64 -6.63
CA CYS A 141 -6.81 14.68 -5.76
C CYS A 141 -5.97 15.94 -5.98
N ALA A 142 -5.77 16.37 -7.23
CA ALA A 142 -5.03 17.58 -7.57
C ALA A 142 -5.72 18.84 -7.03
N LEU A 143 -7.04 18.93 -7.13
CA LEU A 143 -7.81 20.07 -6.62
C LEU A 143 -7.74 20.16 -5.09
N ILE A 144 -7.84 19.01 -4.39
CA ILE A 144 -7.67 18.96 -2.94
C ILE A 144 -6.25 19.40 -2.56
N ALA A 145 -5.23 18.86 -3.22
CA ALA A 145 -3.83 19.21 -2.96
C ALA A 145 -3.57 20.71 -3.19
N GLN A 146 -4.05 21.26 -4.31
CA GLN A 146 -3.91 22.68 -4.63
C GLN A 146 -4.61 23.57 -3.60
N THR A 147 -5.82 23.20 -3.17
CA THR A 147 -6.57 23.95 -2.16
C THR A 147 -5.83 23.95 -0.82
N VAL A 148 -5.38 22.78 -0.35
CA VAL A 148 -4.67 22.64 0.92
C VAL A 148 -3.33 23.37 0.91
N LEU A 149 -2.53 23.22 -0.16
CA LEU A 149 -1.24 23.88 -0.26
C LEU A 149 -1.37 25.41 -0.36
N LYS A 150 -2.43 25.91 -1.02
CA LYS A 150 -2.75 27.35 -1.06
C LYS A 150 -3.13 27.91 0.31
N ILE A 151 -3.92 27.16 1.07
CA ILE A 151 -4.25 27.53 2.47
C ILE A 151 -2.99 27.54 3.35
N GLN A 152 -2.03 26.65 3.10
CA GLN A 152 -0.75 26.61 3.80
C GLN A 152 0.28 27.65 3.30
N GLY A 153 -0.03 28.40 2.24
CA GLY A 153 0.90 29.37 1.64
C GLY A 153 2.13 28.74 0.96
N LYS A 154 2.07 27.46 0.58
CA LYS A 154 3.16 26.75 -0.10
C LYS A 154 3.14 26.91 -1.62
N ILE A 155 2.03 27.41 -2.17
CA ILE A 155 1.79 27.91 -3.55
C ILE A 155 0.68 28.95 -3.48
#